data_AF-A0ABD5WA24-F1
#
_entry.id   AF-A0ABD5WA24-F1
#
_cell.length_a   1.000
_cell.length_b   1.000
_cell.length_c   1.000
_cell.angle_alpha   90.00
_cell.angle_beta   90.00
_cell.angle_gamma   90.00
#
_symmetry.space_group_name_H-M   'P 1'
#
loop_
_entity.id
_entity.type
_entity.pdbx_description
1 polymer ?
#
loop_
_entity_poly.entity_id
_entity_poly.type
_entity_poly.pdbx_seq_one_letter_code
_entity_poly.pdbx_strand_id
1 'polypeptide(L)'
;MYKKRMTAERDEPFVVFLIGMRINRYWKIHRWLPVAAAMPRMLRELTAEGDSGLLHYESTINARTILMVQYWDSFESLREYARDVEQEHLPAWIEYNQTSAGSGDVGIFHETYLVDPEDCETVYNNMPAFGLGVAGELRPATGTVETAGRRLGVVEDDPAPPMDGESVDTPSDAGRTDTSTLLDVR
;
A
#
# COMPACT_ATOMS: atom_id res chain seq x y z
N MET A 1 6.02 7.23 -14.84
CA MET A 1 4.89 6.32 -15.20
C MET A 1 5.47 5.08 -15.85
N TYR A 2 5.24 3.91 -15.27
CA TYR A 2 5.71 2.64 -15.80
C TYR A 2 4.63 2.02 -16.69
N LYS A 3 4.97 1.72 -17.94
CA LYS A 3 4.05 1.11 -18.93
C LYS A 3 3.97 -0.42 -18.85
N LYS A 4 4.76 -1.02 -17.97
CA LYS A 4 4.86 -2.46 -17.73
C LYS A 4 4.43 -2.76 -16.30
N ARG A 5 4.07 -4.00 -16.01
CA ARG A 5 3.75 -4.45 -14.66
C ARG A 5 5.00 -4.42 -13.79
N MET A 6 4.92 -3.75 -12.65
CA MET A 6 5.98 -3.61 -11.66
C MET A 6 5.54 -4.18 -10.31
N THR A 7 6.49 -4.52 -9.46
CA THR A 7 6.30 -4.88 -8.05
C THR A 7 7.32 -4.10 -7.21
N ALA A 8 6.98 -3.82 -5.97
CA ALA A 8 7.96 -3.36 -4.98
C ALA A 8 8.82 -4.55 -4.54
N GLU A 9 10.09 -4.28 -4.24
CA GLU A 9 11.06 -5.17 -3.61
C GLU A 9 11.65 -4.45 -2.39
N ARG A 10 11.76 -5.20 -1.30
CA ARG A 10 12.36 -4.78 -0.04
C ARG A 10 12.78 -6.02 0.72
N ASP A 11 13.92 -5.96 1.41
CA ASP A 11 14.47 -7.10 2.15
C ASP A 11 14.23 -6.98 3.66
N GLU A 12 14.02 -5.76 4.16
CA GLU A 12 13.81 -5.50 5.58
C GLU A 12 12.32 -5.37 5.94
N PRO A 13 11.90 -5.90 7.12
CA PRO A 13 10.60 -5.61 7.70
C PRO A 13 10.32 -4.11 7.77
N PHE A 14 9.04 -3.76 7.70
CA PHE A 14 8.59 -2.37 7.69
C PHE A 14 7.22 -2.25 8.35
N VAL A 15 6.76 -1.01 8.51
CA VAL A 15 5.44 -0.72 9.06
C VAL A 15 4.58 0.00 8.04
N VAL A 16 3.35 -0.48 7.88
CA VAL A 16 2.29 0.27 7.21
C VAL A 16 1.40 0.89 8.27
N PHE A 17 1.40 2.22 8.34
CA PHE A 17 0.61 2.99 9.29
C PHE A 17 -0.49 3.75 8.56
N LEU A 18 -1.73 3.34 8.78
CA LEU A 18 -2.90 4.07 8.32
C LEU A 18 -3.28 5.04 9.42
N ILE A 19 -3.45 6.31 9.08
CA ILE A 19 -3.91 7.33 10.01
C ILE A 19 -4.80 8.31 9.28
N GLY A 20 -5.84 8.76 9.96
CA GLY A 20 -6.75 9.68 9.32
C GLY A 20 -7.73 10.33 10.27
N MET A 21 -8.53 11.20 9.67
CA MET A 21 -9.62 11.88 10.35
C MET A 21 -10.92 11.74 9.56
N ARG A 22 -12.03 11.75 10.27
CA ARG A 22 -13.38 11.79 9.71
C ARG A 22 -14.12 13.02 10.18
N ILE A 23 -14.66 13.80 9.24
CA ILE A 23 -15.51 14.95 9.51
C ILE A 23 -16.94 14.47 9.78
N ASN A 24 -17.38 14.52 11.04
CA ASN A 24 -18.74 14.12 11.41
C ASN A 24 -19.75 15.27 11.22
N ARG A 25 -19.32 16.53 11.44
CA ARG A 25 -20.15 17.73 11.24
C ARG A 25 -19.46 18.76 10.35
N TYR A 26 -19.79 18.77 9.05
CA TYR A 26 -19.16 19.65 8.06
C TYR A 26 -19.24 21.15 8.38
N TRP A 27 -20.36 21.64 8.92
CA TRP A 27 -20.53 23.07 9.20
C TRP A 27 -19.68 23.59 10.36
N LYS A 28 -19.10 22.71 11.18
CA LYS A 28 -18.19 23.08 12.27
C LYS A 28 -16.74 23.17 11.77
N ILE A 29 -16.51 24.04 10.79
CA ILE A 29 -15.19 24.25 10.16
C ILE A 29 -14.12 24.55 11.21
N HIS A 30 -14.44 25.38 12.20
CA HIS A 30 -13.56 25.72 13.32
C HIS A 30 -13.18 24.54 14.22
N ARG A 31 -13.81 23.36 14.09
CA ARG A 31 -13.45 22.13 14.81
C ARG A 31 -12.58 21.22 13.97
N TRP A 32 -12.96 20.97 12.72
CA TRP A 32 -12.24 19.98 11.90
C TRP A 32 -11.07 20.55 11.11
N LEU A 33 -11.08 21.85 10.77
CA LEU A 33 -10.01 22.45 9.97
C LEU A 33 -8.65 22.49 10.71
N PRO A 34 -8.56 22.83 12.01
CA PRO A 34 -7.29 22.77 12.74
C PRO A 34 -6.70 21.35 12.76
N VAL A 35 -7.54 20.33 12.99
CA VAL A 35 -7.13 18.92 12.98
C VAL A 35 -6.59 18.51 11.61
N ALA A 36 -7.29 18.90 10.53
CA ALA A 36 -6.84 18.63 9.17
C ALA A 36 -5.51 19.33 8.83
N ALA A 37 -5.26 20.50 9.41
CA ALA A 37 -4.06 21.29 9.17
C ALA A 37 -2.82 20.82 9.96
N ALA A 38 -3.00 19.98 10.99
CA ALA A 38 -1.90 19.44 11.79
C ALA A 38 -1.06 18.42 10.99
N MET A 39 -1.71 17.54 10.23
CA MET A 39 -1.06 16.48 9.45
C MET A 39 0.03 16.98 8.48
N PRO A 40 -0.24 18.01 7.64
CA PRO A 40 0.81 18.57 6.78
C PRO A 40 1.99 19.19 7.53
N ARG A 41 1.86 19.56 8.82
CA ARG A 41 2.99 20.09 9.61
C ARG A 41 3.89 18.95 10.07
N MET A 42 3.30 17.92 10.66
CA MET A 42 3.99 16.68 11.02
C MET A 42 4.76 16.08 9.84
N LEU A 43 4.14 16.01 8.66
CA LEU A 43 4.82 15.50 7.46
C LEU A 43 6.01 16.37 7.02
N ARG A 44 5.93 17.70 7.14
CA ARG A 44 7.06 18.58 6.77
C ARG A 44 8.25 18.34 7.69
N GLU A 45 8.01 18.20 8.98
CA GLU A 45 9.03 17.84 9.98
C GLU A 45 9.68 16.49 9.63
N LEU A 46 8.87 15.44 9.47
CA LEU A 46 9.35 14.10 9.12
C LEU A 46 10.17 14.04 7.84
N THR A 47 9.81 14.84 6.83
CA THR A 47 10.56 14.90 5.57
C THR A 47 11.78 15.81 5.61
N ALA A 48 11.88 16.71 6.59
CA ALA A 48 13.05 17.57 6.77
C ALA A 48 14.15 16.87 7.57
N GLU A 49 13.77 16.02 8.52
CA GLU A 49 14.66 15.17 9.28
C GLU A 49 14.95 13.90 8.48
N GLY A 50 16.11 13.85 7.82
CA GLY A 50 16.48 12.75 6.93
C GLY A 50 16.65 11.37 7.61
N ASP A 51 16.46 11.28 8.92
CA ASP A 51 16.61 10.06 9.74
C ASP A 51 15.37 9.79 10.61
N SER A 52 14.19 10.31 10.22
CA SER A 52 12.94 10.13 10.99
C SER A 52 12.38 8.70 10.93
N GLY A 53 12.90 7.84 10.06
CA GLY A 53 12.38 6.51 9.79
C GLY A 53 11.13 6.46 8.90
N LEU A 54 10.57 7.62 8.50
CA LEU A 54 9.50 7.68 7.50
C LEU A 54 10.07 7.44 6.10
N LEU A 55 9.68 6.34 5.47
CA LEU A 55 10.11 5.95 4.13
C LEU A 55 9.29 6.65 3.04
N HIS A 56 7.96 6.69 3.21
CA HIS A 56 7.06 7.32 2.24
C HIS A 56 5.67 7.56 2.86
N TYR A 57 4.86 8.41 2.23
CA TYR A 57 3.45 8.55 2.56
C TYR A 57 2.58 8.86 1.34
N GLU A 58 1.32 8.44 1.41
CA GLU A 58 0.28 8.75 0.44
C GLU A 58 -0.94 9.31 1.18
N SER A 59 -1.61 10.30 0.60
CA SER A 59 -2.82 10.89 1.18
C SER A 59 -3.97 10.86 0.19
N THR A 60 -5.13 10.42 0.65
CA THR A 60 -6.37 10.43 -0.12
C THR A 60 -7.51 11.06 0.67
N ILE A 61 -8.44 11.67 -0.05
CA ILE A 61 -9.65 12.25 0.53
C ILE A 61 -10.84 11.52 -0.09
N ASN A 62 -11.59 10.81 0.75
CA ASN A 62 -12.83 10.18 0.37
C ASN A 62 -14.00 10.81 1.14
N ALA A 63 -14.62 11.80 0.52
CA ALA A 63 -15.78 12.55 1.02
C ALA A 63 -15.60 13.15 2.42
N ARG A 64 -15.85 12.35 3.48
CA ARG A 64 -15.73 12.76 4.89
C ARG A 64 -14.41 12.40 5.52
N THR A 65 -13.65 11.51 4.89
CA THR A 65 -12.47 10.91 5.48
C THR A 65 -11.24 11.37 4.74
N ILE A 66 -10.27 11.88 5.50
CA ILE A 66 -8.90 12.06 5.03
C ILE A 66 -8.14 10.85 5.55
N LEU A 67 -7.58 10.06 4.64
CA LEU A 67 -6.77 8.88 4.95
C LEU A 67 -5.34 9.15 4.48
N MET A 68 -4.40 8.84 5.34
CA MET A 68 -2.99 8.82 5.03
C MET A 68 -2.44 7.42 5.28
N VAL A 69 -1.69 6.91 4.32
CA VAL A 69 -0.91 5.68 4.44
C VAL A 69 0.54 6.10 4.56
N GLN A 70 1.22 5.66 5.60
CA GLN A 70 2.63 5.93 5.83
C GLN A 70 3.39 4.60 5.85
N TYR A 71 4.60 4.62 5.31
CA TYR A 71 5.54 3.52 5.32
C TYR A 71 6.71 3.91 6.20
N TRP A 72 7.01 3.11 7.21
CA TRP A 72 8.11 3.35 8.14
C TRP A 72 9.09 2.19 8.12
N ASP A 73 10.36 2.49 8.34
CA ASP A 73 11.43 1.48 8.39
C ASP A 73 11.28 0.51 9.57
N SER A 74 10.70 0.97 10.69
CA SER A 74 10.49 0.16 11.87
C SER A 74 9.34 0.69 12.74
N PHE A 75 8.80 -0.18 13.60
CA PHE A 75 7.84 0.24 14.61
C PHE A 75 8.47 1.16 15.64
N GLU A 76 9.75 0.99 15.93
CA GLU A 76 10.44 1.82 16.92
C GLU A 76 10.51 3.28 16.45
N SER A 77 10.91 3.54 15.21
CA SER A 77 10.96 4.88 14.63
C SER A 77 9.58 5.57 14.66
N LEU A 78 8.53 4.85 14.26
CA LEU A 78 7.14 5.35 14.36
C LEU A 78 6.75 5.65 15.82
N ARG A 79 7.15 4.79 16.75
CA ARG A 79 6.82 4.89 18.17
C ARG A 79 7.52 6.06 18.84
N GLU A 80 8.79 6.26 18.51
CA GLU A 80 9.63 7.38 18.98
C GLU A 80 9.01 8.69 18.51
N TYR A 81 8.72 8.82 17.20
CA TYR A 81 8.03 10.00 16.66
C TYR A 81 6.72 10.29 17.38
N ALA A 82 5.88 9.27 17.59
CA ALA A 82 4.56 9.45 18.19
C ALA A 82 4.61 9.91 19.66
N ARG A 83 5.72 9.68 20.37
CA ARG A 83 5.89 10.01 21.80
C ARG A 83 6.78 11.21 22.08
N ASP A 84 7.47 11.70 21.06
CA ASP A 84 8.36 12.84 21.22
C ASP A 84 7.55 14.10 21.54
N VAL A 85 7.97 14.78 22.62
CA VAL A 85 7.35 16.00 23.12
C VAL A 85 7.80 17.23 22.32
N GLU A 86 8.94 17.14 21.64
CA GLU A 86 9.54 18.21 20.86
C GLU A 86 9.05 18.21 19.40
N GLN A 87 8.47 17.09 18.96
CA GLN A 87 7.94 16.93 17.60
C GLN A 87 6.44 17.23 17.52
N GLU A 88 5.96 17.56 16.32
CA GLU A 88 4.62 18.10 16.08
C GLU A 88 3.47 17.15 16.50
N HIS A 89 3.71 15.83 16.59
CA HIS A 89 2.66 14.85 16.89
C HIS A 89 2.02 15.01 18.28
N LEU A 90 2.82 15.04 19.34
CA LEU A 90 2.28 15.06 20.70
C LEU A 90 1.54 16.37 21.03
N PRO A 91 2.05 17.57 20.69
CA PRO A 91 1.30 18.82 20.85
C PRO A 91 -0.02 18.82 20.09
N ALA A 92 -0.04 18.34 18.84
CA ALA A 92 -1.28 18.23 18.06
C ALA A 92 -2.28 17.27 18.70
N TRP A 93 -1.82 16.16 19.28
CA TRP A 93 -2.65 15.22 20.01
C TRP A 93 -3.25 15.84 21.29
N ILE A 94 -2.46 16.61 22.04
CA ILE A 94 -2.93 17.34 23.23
C ILE A 94 -4.01 18.36 22.83
N GLU A 95 -3.78 19.14 21.79
CA GLU A 95 -4.76 20.12 21.28
C GLU A 95 -6.06 19.44 20.83
N TYR A 96 -5.97 18.33 20.11
CA TYR A 96 -7.13 17.54 19.72
C TYR A 96 -7.94 17.06 20.93
N ASN A 97 -7.26 16.53 21.95
CA ASN A 97 -7.92 16.03 23.16
C ASN A 97 -8.67 17.12 23.91
N GLN A 98 -8.09 18.32 24.01
CA GLN A 98 -8.70 19.45 24.69
C GLN A 98 -9.89 20.04 23.91
N THR A 99 -9.81 20.06 22.58
CA THR A 99 -10.75 20.81 21.74
C THR A 99 -11.83 19.96 21.09
N SER A 100 -11.57 18.68 20.84
CA SER A 100 -12.34 17.89 19.88
C SER A 100 -12.72 16.49 20.37
N ALA A 101 -11.87 15.80 21.15
CA ALA A 101 -12.09 14.40 21.52
C ALA A 101 -13.46 14.10 22.19
N GLY A 102 -13.93 14.99 23.06
CA GLY A 102 -15.23 14.83 23.74
C GLY A 102 -16.46 15.30 22.93
N SER A 103 -16.26 15.93 21.77
CA SER A 103 -17.35 16.61 21.04
C SER A 103 -18.09 15.70 20.05
N GLY A 104 -17.41 14.67 19.55
CA GLY A 104 -17.89 13.84 18.43
C GLY A 104 -17.95 14.56 17.07
N ASP A 105 -17.51 15.82 16.98
CA ASP A 105 -17.56 16.60 15.74
C ASP A 105 -16.54 16.14 14.69
N VAL A 106 -15.45 15.54 15.18
CA VAL A 106 -14.32 14.99 14.41
C VAL A 106 -13.97 13.63 15.00
N GLY A 107 -13.75 12.64 14.13
CA GLY A 107 -13.13 11.36 14.52
C GLY A 107 -11.68 11.32 14.05
N ILE A 108 -10.83 10.61 14.79
CA ILE A 108 -9.48 10.23 14.38
C ILE A 108 -9.39 8.71 14.48
N PHE A 109 -8.66 8.10 13.57
CA PHE A 109 -8.34 6.67 13.61
C PHE A 109 -6.89 6.45 13.22
N HIS A 110 -6.35 5.32 13.67
CA HIS A 110 -5.09 4.80 13.20
C HIS A 110 -5.07 3.27 13.20
N GLU A 111 -4.29 2.67 12.32
CA GLU A 111 -4.05 1.23 12.24
C GLU A 111 -2.57 1.03 11.95
N THR A 112 -1.91 0.14 12.71
CA THR A 112 -0.49 -0.16 12.56
C THR A 112 -0.31 -1.62 12.17
N TYR A 113 0.31 -1.87 11.03
CA TYR A 113 0.63 -3.19 10.54
C TYR A 113 2.14 -3.37 10.48
N LEU A 114 2.65 -4.36 11.20
CA LEU A 114 4.03 -4.80 11.07
C LEU A 114 4.07 -5.83 9.93
N VAL A 115 4.91 -5.59 8.93
CA VAL A 115 4.92 -6.37 7.70
C VAL A 115 6.32 -6.96 7.50
N ASP A 116 6.38 -8.28 7.49
CA ASP A 116 7.54 -9.00 6.96
C ASP A 116 7.46 -8.97 5.42
N PRO A 117 8.57 -8.74 4.69
CA PRO A 117 8.52 -8.58 3.23
C PRO A 117 7.98 -9.80 2.49
N GLU A 118 8.15 -10.99 3.07
CA GLU A 118 7.65 -12.27 2.55
C GLU A 118 6.11 -12.40 2.65
N ASP A 119 5.48 -11.66 3.56
CA ASP A 119 4.03 -11.68 3.83
C ASP A 119 3.27 -10.57 3.10
N CYS A 120 3.89 -9.93 2.11
CA CYS A 120 3.26 -8.88 1.31
C CYS A 120 3.53 -9.03 -0.18
N GLU A 121 2.55 -8.64 -1.00
CA GLU A 121 2.71 -8.57 -2.45
C GLU A 121 2.17 -7.24 -2.97
N THR A 122 2.82 -6.72 -4.01
CA THR A 122 2.37 -5.49 -4.66
C THR A 122 2.42 -5.62 -6.17
N VAL A 123 1.52 -4.92 -6.84
CA VAL A 123 1.51 -4.83 -8.29
C VAL A 123 1.12 -3.43 -8.74
N TYR A 124 1.88 -2.89 -9.69
CA TYR A 124 1.65 -1.58 -10.28
C TYR A 124 1.64 -1.73 -11.79
N ASN A 125 0.54 -1.37 -12.44
CA ASN A 125 0.41 -1.42 -13.89
C ASN A 125 -0.09 -0.06 -14.41
N ASN A 126 0.63 0.53 -15.38
CA ASN A 126 0.33 1.87 -15.88
C ASN A 126 0.29 2.95 -14.79
N MET A 127 1.08 2.77 -13.73
CA MET A 127 1.15 3.67 -12.57
C MET A 127 2.49 4.40 -12.51
N PRO A 128 2.56 5.62 -11.94
CA PRO A 128 3.83 6.14 -11.40
C PRO A 128 4.31 5.29 -10.22
N ALA A 129 5.50 5.60 -9.68
CA ALA A 129 5.89 5.04 -8.38
C ALA A 129 4.87 5.51 -7.33
N PHE A 130 4.40 4.58 -6.51
CA PHE A 130 3.31 4.82 -5.57
C PHE A 130 3.46 3.90 -4.36
N GLY A 131 3.08 4.38 -3.17
CA GLY A 131 3.02 3.55 -1.97
C GLY A 131 4.34 2.83 -1.66
N LEU A 132 4.27 1.51 -1.45
CA LEU A 132 5.45 0.69 -1.15
C LEU A 132 6.50 0.71 -2.29
N GLY A 133 6.09 0.98 -3.54
CA GLY A 133 7.01 1.14 -4.66
C GLY A 133 7.87 2.41 -4.59
N VAL A 134 7.53 3.37 -3.72
CA VAL A 134 8.41 4.51 -3.40
C VAL A 134 9.24 4.22 -2.15
N ALA A 135 8.65 3.54 -1.16
CA ALA A 135 9.32 3.17 0.09
C ALA A 135 10.35 2.04 -0.07
N GLY A 136 10.31 1.29 -1.17
CA GLY A 136 11.29 0.29 -1.57
C GLY A 136 11.75 0.49 -3.01
N GLU A 137 12.22 -0.58 -3.66
CA GLU A 137 12.65 -0.55 -5.05
C GLU A 137 11.56 -1.08 -5.99
N LEU A 138 11.35 -0.43 -7.14
CA LEU A 138 10.44 -0.93 -8.17
C LEU A 138 11.17 -1.77 -9.22
N ARG A 139 10.76 -3.03 -9.36
CA ARG A 139 11.26 -3.94 -10.40
C ARG A 139 10.15 -4.49 -11.30
N PRO A 140 10.46 -4.96 -12.53
CA PRO A 140 9.49 -5.62 -13.38
C PRO A 140 8.90 -6.87 -12.72
N ALA A 141 7.57 -7.03 -12.78
CA ALA A 141 6.87 -8.20 -12.24
C ALA A 141 6.84 -9.34 -13.28
N THR A 142 8.00 -9.99 -13.48
CA THR A 142 8.23 -11.08 -14.44
C THR A 142 8.89 -12.28 -13.77
N GLY A 143 8.80 -13.47 -14.36
CA GLY A 143 9.47 -14.68 -13.86
C GLY A 143 8.95 -15.13 -12.49
N THR A 144 9.82 -15.15 -11.48
CA THR A 144 9.50 -15.61 -10.11
C THR A 144 8.62 -14.64 -9.33
N VAL A 145 8.35 -13.44 -9.84
CA VAL A 145 7.45 -12.45 -9.22
C VAL A 145 6.30 -12.04 -10.14
N GLU A 146 6.03 -12.87 -11.14
CA GLU A 146 5.01 -12.62 -12.16
C GLU A 146 3.59 -12.60 -11.57
N THR A 147 3.27 -13.59 -10.75
CA THR A 147 1.92 -13.81 -10.20
C THR A 147 1.88 -13.41 -8.72
N ALA A 148 0.67 -13.18 -8.21
CA ALA A 148 0.50 -12.80 -6.80
C ALA A 148 0.96 -13.90 -5.85
N GLY A 149 0.62 -15.17 -6.14
CA GLY A 149 1.04 -16.30 -5.31
C GLY A 149 2.56 -16.45 -5.30
N ARG A 150 3.24 -16.37 -6.45
CA ARG A 150 4.71 -16.45 -6.48
C ARG A 150 5.40 -15.33 -5.70
N ARG A 151 4.82 -14.12 -5.68
CA ARG A 151 5.32 -13.02 -4.81
C ARG A 151 5.19 -13.32 -3.32
N LEU A 152 4.25 -14.18 -2.93
CA LEU A 152 4.06 -14.69 -1.56
C LEU A 152 4.67 -16.10 -1.36
N GLY A 153 5.59 -16.53 -2.23
CA GLY A 153 6.28 -17.81 -2.08
C GLY A 153 5.49 -19.06 -2.49
N VAL A 154 4.33 -18.92 -3.16
CA VAL A 154 3.60 -20.06 -3.71
C VAL A 154 4.37 -20.64 -4.91
N VAL A 155 4.79 -21.90 -4.78
CA VAL A 155 5.65 -22.60 -5.75
C VAL A 155 4.88 -23.00 -7.02
N GLU A 156 3.67 -23.53 -6.86
CA GLU A 156 2.78 -23.89 -7.96
C GLU A 156 1.63 -22.88 -8.02
N ASP A 157 1.76 -21.89 -8.90
CA ASP A 157 0.78 -20.83 -9.10
C ASP A 157 0.36 -20.78 -10.57
N ASP A 158 -0.92 -20.51 -10.80
CA ASP A 158 -1.47 -20.40 -12.14
C ASP A 158 -0.80 -19.23 -12.87
N PRO A 159 -0.54 -19.35 -14.19
CA PRO A 159 0.08 -18.27 -14.94
C PRO A 159 -0.79 -17.01 -14.86
N ALA A 160 -0.13 -15.85 -14.83
CA ALA A 160 -0.85 -14.59 -14.80
C ALA A 160 -1.71 -14.45 -16.07
N PRO A 161 -2.90 -13.84 -15.99
CA PRO A 161 -3.66 -13.52 -17.18
C PRO A 161 -2.80 -12.75 -18.19
N PRO A 162 -2.97 -12.99 -19.49
CA PRO A 162 -2.26 -12.26 -20.53
C PRO A 162 -2.52 -10.76 -20.36
N MET A 163 -1.47 -9.96 -20.46
CA MET A 163 -1.60 -8.51 -20.46
C MET A 163 -2.11 -8.08 -21.84
N ASP A 164 -3.05 -7.14 -21.90
CA ASP A 164 -3.64 -6.65 -23.16
C ASP A 164 -2.56 -6.27 -24.17
N GLY A 165 -2.38 -7.09 -25.23
CA GLY A 165 -1.37 -6.90 -26.27
C GLY A 165 -0.37 -8.06 -26.44
N GLU A 166 -0.28 -8.99 -25.49
CA GLU A 166 0.41 -10.27 -25.67
C GLU A 166 -0.62 -11.33 -26.08
N SER A 167 -0.51 -11.83 -27.32
CA SER A 167 -1.38 -12.89 -27.83
C SER A 167 -1.19 -14.15 -27.01
N VAL A 168 -2.31 -14.74 -26.57
CA VAL A 168 -2.32 -16.12 -26.08
C VAL A 168 -2.03 -17.03 -27.26
N ASP A 169 -0.78 -17.43 -27.43
CA ASP A 169 -0.47 -18.59 -28.26
C ASP A 169 -1.05 -19.81 -27.54
N THR A 170 -2.27 -20.14 -27.93
CA THR A 170 -2.92 -21.38 -27.52
C THR A 170 -2.18 -22.50 -28.26
N PRO A 171 -1.62 -23.52 -27.59
CA PRO A 171 -0.99 -24.63 -28.29
C PRO A 171 -2.02 -25.25 -29.23
N SER A 172 -1.73 -25.23 -30.53
CA SER A 172 -2.60 -25.84 -31.53
C SER A 172 -2.72 -27.33 -31.22
N ASP A 173 -3.95 -27.79 -30.96
CA ASP A 173 -4.30 -29.21 -30.92
C ASP A 173 -4.10 -29.82 -32.31
N ALA A 174 -2.85 -30.17 -32.62
CA ALA A 174 -2.45 -30.87 -33.83
C ALA A 174 -1.70 -32.14 -33.40
N GLY A 175 -2.41 -33.03 -32.71
CA GLY A 175 -1.84 -34.27 -32.19
C GLY A 175 -2.86 -35.39 -32.00
N ARG A 176 -3.97 -35.40 -32.75
CA ARG A 176 -4.87 -36.55 -32.76
C ARG A 176 -4.52 -37.46 -33.95
N THR A 177 -3.64 -38.41 -33.70
CA THR A 177 -3.35 -39.52 -34.61
C THR A 177 -4.60 -40.38 -34.77
N ASP A 178 -5.08 -40.49 -36.00
CA ASP A 178 -6.06 -41.47 -36.43
C ASP A 178 -5.51 -42.88 -36.25
N THR A 179 -6.15 -43.68 -35.39
CA THR A 179 -5.96 -45.14 -35.40
C THR A 179 -7.24 -45.78 -35.92
N SER A 180 -7.30 -45.93 -37.25
CA SER A 180 -8.18 -46.87 -37.91
C SER A 180 -7.65 -48.30 -37.67
N THR A 181 -8.34 -49.09 -36.85
CA THR A 181 -8.16 -50.54 -36.80
C THR A 181 -9.52 -51.24 -36.74
N LEU A 182 -9.91 -51.79 -37.90
CA LEU A 182 -10.55 -53.09 -38.14
C LEU A 182 -11.60 -53.59 -37.13
N LEU A 183 -12.84 -53.75 -37.61
CA LEU A 183 -13.69 -54.88 -37.24
C LEU A 183 -14.54 -55.26 -38.44
N ASP A 184 -14.11 -56.34 -39.09
CA ASP A 184 -14.91 -57.19 -39.97
C ASP A 184 -15.29 -58.45 -39.16
N VAL A 185 -16.26 -59.23 -39.66
CA VAL A 185 -16.78 -60.52 -39.15
C VAL A 185 -18.00 -60.46 -38.20
N ARG A 186 -19.22 -60.38 -38.77
CA ARG A 186 -20.17 -61.48 -39.03
C ARG A 186 -21.61 -60.99 -39.18
#